data_AF-A0A2V7NK05-F1
#
_entry.id   AF-A0A2V7NK05-F1
#
_cell.length_a   1.000
_cell.length_b   1.000
_cell.length_c   1.000
_cell.angle_alpha   90.00
_cell.angle_beta   90.00
_cell.angle_gamma   90.00
#
_symmetry.space_group_name_H-M   'P 1'
#
loop_
_entity.id
_entity.type
_entity.pdbx_description
1 polymer ?
#
loop_
_entity_poly.entity_id
_entity_poly.type
_entity_poly.pdbx_seq_one_letter_code
_entity_poly.pdbx_strand_id
1 'polypeptide(L)'
;MCGIAGYVGWERRPDDSASDLARMCDAIQYRGPDDAGYFVAPGIALGVRRLSIIDVAGGAQPMGNEDGSLQVVFNGEIYNYGEIRSRLERAGHRFSTSSDTETLVHLYEDHGTHVVDHLRGMFAFVLWDARRGKLVLARDRFGIKPLYYWQARGGLAFASEVRSLQALEWFPGRIDRRAVRDYLAFGYVPDPQSIFQSVRKLPPGHVLVWERGRDTRVSSYWSPARPEDTRIDEHEAVRELRRLLSEAVRYHLVADVPLGAFLSGGLDSSAVVAEMTRQLGRRVQTFSIGFEEPGFNEAPHAAAVAKALGTEHTALIVRPDVDALIEGVVGSFDEPHADSSAIPTYLVSQLARRYVTVALSGDGGDELFGGYTRYLEAQRRREIRPSSVRHLVGAMAQRLPHSTIGRNRLLDLSRSRWGRYAATVANPLHVAEGGIAEQSLAASGEAFDALLRRWVDAADGRDYPTRMMLVDIMSYLPGDILTKVDRMSMAVSLEARVPLLDHHLAEFALSLPSRMKFRNGQGKWILRRAVADFVPRSVLTKPKQGFAVPLAQWFRHELRHRLVSILDPRSPAHQYLDLPAVKCLVDEHLRGRRDHSPLLWRVLVLHLWLGSRTSHGGVRPTRSDLASASAP
;
A
#
# COMPACT_ATOMS: atom_id res chain seq x y z
N MET A 1 -8.24 12.19 -2.00
CA MET A 1 -9.11 11.09 -1.58
C MET A 1 -9.79 11.40 -0.27
N CYS A 2 -10.96 10.83 -0.07
CA CYS A 2 -11.70 10.97 1.17
C CYS A 2 -11.09 10.12 2.32
N GLY A 3 -11.60 10.33 3.53
CA GLY A 3 -11.46 9.41 4.65
C GLY A 3 -12.86 9.08 5.17
N ILE A 4 -13.18 7.80 5.34
CA ILE A 4 -14.48 7.35 5.86
C ILE A 4 -14.31 6.76 7.25
N ALA A 5 -15.31 6.96 8.12
CA ALA A 5 -15.35 6.43 9.46
C ALA A 5 -16.79 6.26 9.95
N GLY A 6 -17.01 5.33 10.88
CA GLY A 6 -18.33 5.16 11.47
C GLY A 6 -18.48 3.86 12.23
N TYR A 7 -19.70 3.60 12.69
CA TYR A 7 -20.03 2.37 13.40
C TYR A 7 -21.52 2.05 13.38
N VAL A 8 -21.82 0.78 13.64
CA VAL A 8 -23.18 0.22 13.70
C VAL A 8 -23.36 -0.70 14.90
N GLY A 9 -24.59 -0.84 15.37
CA GLY A 9 -25.03 -1.86 16.33
C GLY A 9 -25.03 -1.41 17.78
N TRP A 10 -24.23 -0.41 18.15
CA TRP A 10 -24.22 0.18 19.50
C TRP A 10 -25.27 1.27 19.62
N GLU A 11 -26.25 1.05 20.50
CA GLU A 11 -27.26 2.05 20.84
C GLU A 11 -26.62 3.13 21.72
N ARG A 12 -26.52 4.34 21.19
CA ARG A 12 -26.01 5.53 21.87
C ARG A 12 -27.00 6.68 21.63
N ARG A 13 -26.95 7.71 22.47
CA ARG A 13 -27.76 8.91 22.21
C ARG A 13 -27.32 9.55 20.89
N PRO A 14 -28.23 10.19 20.14
CA PRO A 14 -27.87 10.87 18.89
C PRO A 14 -26.73 11.88 19.05
N ASP A 15 -26.76 12.70 20.11
CA ASP A 15 -25.72 13.70 20.38
C ASP A 15 -24.36 13.07 20.68
N ASP A 16 -24.34 11.99 21.49
CA ASP A 16 -23.12 11.23 21.76
C ASP A 16 -22.55 10.65 20.46
N SER A 17 -23.44 10.14 19.60
CA SER A 17 -23.03 9.54 18.33
C SER A 17 -22.48 10.55 17.34
N ALA A 18 -23.09 11.73 17.28
CA ALA A 18 -22.59 12.85 16.48
C ALA A 18 -21.20 13.28 16.99
N SER A 19 -21.02 13.38 18.31
CA SER A 19 -19.73 13.75 18.92
C SER A 19 -18.64 12.70 18.68
N ASP A 20 -18.97 11.41 18.85
CA ASP A 20 -18.07 10.30 18.53
C ASP A 20 -17.65 10.35 17.06
N LEU A 21 -18.61 10.47 16.16
CA LEU A 21 -18.37 10.49 14.73
C LEU A 21 -17.53 11.70 14.29
N ALA A 22 -17.77 12.87 14.89
CA ALA A 22 -16.94 14.06 14.67
C ALA A 22 -15.48 13.79 15.05
N ARG A 23 -15.22 13.26 16.25
CA ARG A 23 -13.85 12.88 16.68
C ARG A 23 -13.19 11.88 15.74
N MET A 24 -13.94 10.86 15.27
CA MET A 24 -13.43 9.89 14.31
C MET A 24 -12.99 10.58 13.00
N CYS A 25 -13.81 11.49 12.49
CA CYS A 25 -13.54 12.22 11.25
C CYS A 25 -12.43 13.28 11.41
N ASP A 26 -12.33 13.93 12.56
CA ASP A 26 -11.27 14.90 12.86
C ASP A 26 -9.88 14.26 12.81
N ALA A 27 -9.77 13.01 13.30
CA ALA A 27 -8.51 12.27 13.28
C ALA A 27 -7.94 12.04 11.88
N ILE A 28 -8.78 12.13 10.84
CA ILE A 28 -8.42 11.89 9.43
C ILE A 28 -8.72 13.10 8.52
N GLN A 29 -8.91 14.30 9.08
CA GLN A 29 -9.20 15.53 8.31
C GLN A 29 -8.18 15.79 7.20
N TYR A 30 -6.91 15.49 7.46
CA TYR A 30 -5.83 15.69 6.48
C TYR A 30 -6.02 14.90 5.18
N ARG A 31 -6.80 13.81 5.19
CA ARG A 31 -7.13 13.08 3.96
C ARG A 31 -8.08 13.89 3.08
N GLY A 32 -9.15 14.40 3.68
CA GLY A 32 -10.18 15.19 3.01
C GLY A 32 -10.40 16.53 3.71
N PRO A 33 -9.57 17.54 3.39
CA PRO A 33 -9.62 18.84 4.04
C PRO A 33 -10.75 19.76 3.51
N ASP A 34 -11.39 19.41 2.39
CA ASP A 34 -12.28 20.32 1.68
C ASP A 34 -13.68 20.36 2.27
N ASP A 35 -14.18 19.22 2.76
CA ASP A 35 -15.54 19.11 3.29
C ASP A 35 -15.68 17.95 4.30
N ALA A 36 -16.77 17.96 5.08
CA ALA A 36 -17.14 16.90 5.99
C ALA A 36 -18.64 16.69 6.04
N GLY A 37 -19.05 15.43 6.17
CA GLY A 37 -20.45 15.11 6.35
C GLY A 37 -20.67 13.94 7.29
N TYR A 38 -21.88 13.91 7.85
CA TYR A 38 -22.28 13.03 8.93
C TYR A 38 -23.72 12.57 8.72
N PHE A 39 -23.96 11.29 8.96
CA PHE A 39 -25.29 10.69 9.04
C PHE A 39 -25.38 9.93 10.36
N VAL A 40 -26.36 10.28 11.19
CA VAL A 40 -26.61 9.65 12.48
C VAL A 40 -28.07 9.23 12.54
N ALA A 41 -28.31 7.96 12.81
CA ALA A 41 -29.63 7.39 13.05
C ALA A 41 -29.54 6.34 14.18
N PRO A 42 -30.67 5.85 14.73
CA PRO A 42 -30.64 4.86 15.80
C PRO A 42 -29.76 3.65 15.44
N GLY A 43 -28.71 3.42 16.24
CA GLY A 43 -27.79 2.31 16.07
C GLY A 43 -26.81 2.40 14.88
N ILE A 44 -26.70 3.53 14.18
CA ILE A 44 -25.78 3.72 13.03
C ILE A 44 -25.23 5.16 12.97
N ALA A 45 -23.93 5.28 12.72
CA ALA A 45 -23.25 6.53 12.45
C ALA A 45 -22.30 6.36 11.25
N LEU A 46 -22.42 7.20 10.23
CA LEU A 46 -21.59 7.21 9.02
C LEU A 46 -21.00 8.61 8.80
N GLY A 47 -19.70 8.72 8.61
CA GLY A 47 -19.01 9.99 8.47
C GLY A 47 -17.89 9.94 7.44
N VAL A 48 -17.59 11.11 6.90
CA VAL A 48 -16.62 11.27 5.83
C VAL A 48 -15.91 12.62 5.90
N ARG A 49 -14.63 12.61 5.57
CA ARG A 49 -13.80 13.76 5.23
C ARG A 49 -13.53 13.72 3.75
N ARG A 50 -13.90 14.76 2.99
CA ARG A 50 -13.88 14.75 1.53
C ARG A 50 -12.70 15.55 0.98
N LEU A 51 -11.99 14.95 0.02
CA LEU A 51 -11.16 15.71 -0.92
C LEU A 51 -11.95 15.76 -2.24
N SER A 52 -12.30 16.95 -2.69
CA SER A 52 -13.21 17.13 -3.81
C SER A 52 -12.46 17.04 -5.13
N ILE A 53 -12.76 16.00 -5.93
CA ILE A 53 -12.09 15.71 -7.21
C ILE A 53 -13.06 15.65 -8.38
N ILE A 54 -14.18 14.93 -8.21
CA ILE A 54 -15.32 14.88 -9.15
C ILE A 54 -16.52 15.53 -8.48
N ASP A 55 -17.26 16.33 -9.25
CA ASP A 55 -18.45 17.07 -8.82
C ASP A 55 -18.19 17.84 -7.52
N VAL A 56 -17.27 18.81 -7.59
CA VAL A 56 -16.80 19.56 -6.42
C VAL A 56 -17.97 20.17 -5.63
N ALA A 57 -19.02 20.63 -6.31
CA ALA A 57 -20.17 21.27 -5.68
C ALA A 57 -21.28 20.29 -5.22
N GLY A 58 -21.56 19.22 -5.98
CA GLY A 58 -22.71 18.32 -5.74
C GLY A 58 -22.37 16.99 -5.07
N GLY A 59 -21.10 16.59 -5.02
CA GLY A 59 -20.70 15.27 -4.52
C GLY A 59 -20.59 15.12 -3.00
N ALA A 60 -21.41 15.84 -2.23
CA ALA A 60 -21.43 15.74 -0.77
C ALA A 60 -21.77 14.32 -0.31
N GLN A 61 -21.15 13.90 0.80
CA GLN A 61 -21.35 12.57 1.39
C GLN A 61 -21.55 12.73 2.91
N PRO A 62 -22.23 11.82 3.63
CA PRO A 62 -22.89 10.61 3.15
C PRO A 62 -23.99 10.88 2.11
N MET A 63 -24.12 9.98 1.15
CA MET A 63 -25.06 10.13 0.04
C MET A 63 -26.15 9.07 0.13
N GLY A 64 -27.41 9.48 -0.05
CA GLY A 64 -28.54 8.56 -0.01
C GLY A 64 -29.28 8.48 -1.34
N ASN A 65 -30.18 7.49 -1.44
CA ASN A 65 -31.16 7.42 -2.52
C ASN A 65 -32.34 8.37 -2.24
N GLU A 66 -33.31 8.43 -3.15
CA GLU A 66 -34.40 9.42 -3.14
C GLU A 66 -35.27 9.36 -1.87
N ASP A 67 -35.40 8.18 -1.25
CA ASP A 67 -36.17 7.99 -0.02
C ASP A 67 -35.30 7.92 1.25
N GLY A 68 -33.98 8.09 1.10
CA GLY A 68 -33.01 8.06 2.20
C GLY A 68 -32.83 6.71 2.87
N SER A 69 -33.42 5.63 2.34
CA SER A 69 -33.32 4.29 2.92
C SER A 69 -31.96 3.63 2.72
N LEU A 70 -31.18 4.12 1.75
CA LEU A 70 -29.77 3.82 1.58
C LEU A 70 -28.93 5.02 1.97
N GLN A 71 -27.77 4.78 2.59
CA GLN A 71 -26.77 5.81 2.89
C GLN A 71 -25.38 5.26 2.64
N VAL A 72 -24.54 5.97 1.89
CA VAL A 72 -23.19 5.54 1.55
C VAL A 72 -22.14 6.58 1.92
N VAL A 73 -21.00 6.10 2.43
CA VAL A 73 -19.74 6.84 2.49
C VAL A 73 -18.69 6.12 1.66
N PHE A 74 -17.90 6.89 0.92
CA PHE A 74 -17.06 6.41 -0.17
C PHE A 74 -15.70 7.12 -0.17
N ASN A 75 -14.63 6.32 -0.14
CA ASN A 75 -13.25 6.74 -0.35
C ASN A 75 -12.72 6.01 -1.58
N GLY A 76 -12.73 6.68 -2.73
CA GLY A 76 -12.34 6.04 -3.98
C GLY A 76 -12.65 6.90 -5.20
N GLU A 77 -12.58 6.24 -6.34
CA GLU A 77 -12.99 6.73 -7.65
C GLU A 77 -13.60 5.55 -8.42
N ILE A 78 -14.82 5.70 -8.93
CA ILE A 78 -15.44 4.76 -9.88
C ILE A 78 -15.23 5.30 -11.29
N TYR A 79 -14.15 4.88 -11.96
CA TYR A 79 -13.77 5.44 -13.25
C TYR A 79 -14.80 5.22 -14.36
N ASN A 80 -15.58 4.13 -14.30
CA ASN A 80 -16.64 3.84 -15.27
C ASN A 80 -18.02 4.39 -14.86
N TYR A 81 -18.11 5.32 -13.91
CA TYR A 81 -19.39 5.82 -13.39
C TYR A 81 -20.30 6.40 -14.49
N GLY A 82 -19.75 7.13 -15.48
CA GLY A 82 -20.55 7.70 -16.57
C GLY A 82 -21.28 6.65 -17.43
N GLU A 83 -20.63 5.50 -17.66
CA GLU A 83 -21.23 4.36 -18.38
C GLU A 83 -22.32 3.70 -17.55
N ILE A 84 -22.06 3.50 -16.26
CA ILE A 84 -23.02 2.88 -15.33
C ILE A 84 -24.24 3.80 -15.17
N ARG A 85 -24.02 5.11 -14.95
CA ARG A 85 -25.08 6.12 -14.86
C ARG A 85 -25.98 6.10 -16.08
N SER A 86 -25.39 6.14 -17.29
CA SER A 86 -26.15 6.09 -18.55
C SER A 86 -27.00 4.83 -18.69
N ARG A 87 -26.62 3.71 -18.05
CA ARG A 87 -27.42 2.48 -17.99
C ARG A 87 -28.54 2.58 -16.97
N LEU A 88 -28.26 3.12 -15.78
CA LEU A 88 -29.23 3.28 -14.69
C LEU A 88 -30.31 4.31 -15.04
N GLU A 89 -29.96 5.43 -15.67
CA GLU A 89 -30.94 6.42 -16.16
C GLU A 89 -31.91 5.79 -17.17
N ARG A 90 -31.42 4.94 -18.08
CA ARG A 90 -32.26 4.17 -19.00
C ARG A 90 -33.14 3.13 -18.31
N ALA A 91 -32.72 2.64 -17.14
CA ALA A 91 -33.51 1.75 -16.29
C ALA A 91 -34.52 2.50 -15.40
N GLY A 92 -34.49 3.85 -15.39
CA GLY A 92 -35.46 4.70 -14.71
C GLY A 92 -34.97 5.36 -13.42
N HIS A 93 -33.71 5.18 -13.02
CA HIS A 93 -33.13 5.86 -11.85
C HIS A 93 -33.01 7.36 -12.10
N ARG A 94 -33.19 8.17 -11.05
CA ARG A 94 -33.12 9.63 -11.12
C ARG A 94 -31.96 10.15 -10.28
N PHE A 95 -30.96 10.69 -10.96
CA PHE A 95 -29.79 11.27 -10.32
C PHE A 95 -30.03 12.74 -9.96
N SER A 96 -29.59 13.11 -8.77
CA SER A 96 -29.62 14.45 -8.18
C SER A 96 -28.27 15.17 -8.26
N THR A 97 -27.18 14.42 -8.42
CA THR A 97 -25.80 14.92 -8.49
C THR A 97 -25.13 14.46 -9.80
N SER A 98 -23.89 14.87 -10.02
CA SER A 98 -23.00 14.33 -11.06
C SER A 98 -21.86 13.47 -10.50
N SER A 99 -21.91 13.19 -9.19
CA SER A 99 -20.93 12.43 -8.46
C SER A 99 -20.92 10.94 -8.85
N ASP A 100 -19.72 10.36 -8.88
CA ASP A 100 -19.55 8.92 -9.03
C ASP A 100 -20.18 8.14 -7.86
N THR A 101 -20.28 8.76 -6.68
CA THR A 101 -20.85 8.17 -5.47
C THR A 101 -22.34 7.87 -5.60
N GLU A 102 -23.11 8.69 -6.32
CA GLU A 102 -24.57 8.45 -6.49
C GLU A 102 -24.83 7.22 -7.36
N THR A 103 -23.92 6.98 -8.31
CA THR A 103 -23.94 5.80 -9.17
C THR A 103 -23.84 4.52 -8.33
N LEU A 104 -23.04 4.54 -7.26
CA LEU A 104 -22.92 3.41 -6.34
C LEU A 104 -24.23 3.11 -5.60
N VAL A 105 -24.96 4.14 -5.20
CA VAL A 105 -26.24 4.00 -4.49
C VAL A 105 -27.26 3.31 -5.37
N HIS A 106 -27.51 3.84 -6.58
CA HIS A 106 -28.49 3.27 -7.50
C HIS A 106 -28.08 1.88 -8.01
N LEU A 107 -26.78 1.65 -8.25
CA LEU A 107 -26.31 0.32 -8.65
C LEU A 107 -26.52 -0.72 -7.55
N TYR A 108 -26.48 -0.32 -6.27
CA TYR A 108 -26.81 -1.20 -5.15
C TYR A 108 -28.31 -1.54 -5.10
N GLU A 109 -29.20 -0.63 -5.51
CA GLU A 109 -30.65 -0.91 -5.56
C GLU A 109 -30.94 -2.10 -6.49
N ASP A 110 -30.26 -2.15 -7.64
CA ASP A 110 -30.41 -3.21 -8.65
C ASP A 110 -29.69 -4.52 -8.27
N HIS A 111 -28.46 -4.43 -7.73
CA HIS A 111 -27.56 -5.59 -7.62
C HIS A 111 -27.24 -6.00 -6.18
N GLY A 112 -27.64 -5.21 -5.18
CA GLY A 112 -27.29 -5.43 -3.78
C GLY A 112 -25.77 -5.56 -3.59
N THR A 113 -25.31 -6.60 -2.90
CA THR A 113 -23.88 -6.83 -2.63
C THR A 113 -23.05 -7.13 -3.88
N HIS A 114 -23.69 -7.49 -5.00
CA HIS A 114 -23.02 -7.70 -6.30
C HIS A 114 -22.71 -6.38 -7.03
N VAL A 115 -23.02 -5.23 -6.42
CA VAL A 115 -22.61 -3.91 -6.93
C VAL A 115 -21.12 -3.86 -7.31
N VAL A 116 -20.25 -4.51 -6.52
CA VAL A 116 -18.78 -4.55 -6.71
C VAL A 116 -18.35 -5.18 -8.04
N ASP A 117 -19.17 -6.07 -8.61
CA ASP A 117 -18.87 -6.77 -9.86
C ASP A 117 -18.91 -5.82 -11.07
N HIS A 118 -19.59 -4.68 -10.92
CA HIS A 118 -19.77 -3.67 -11.97
C HIS A 118 -18.81 -2.49 -11.86
N LEU A 119 -18.08 -2.37 -10.75
CA LEU A 119 -17.22 -1.21 -10.47
C LEU A 119 -15.83 -1.39 -11.09
N ARG A 120 -15.40 -0.40 -11.88
CA ARG A 120 -14.01 -0.23 -12.32
C ARG A 120 -13.43 0.97 -11.60
N GLY A 121 -12.54 0.73 -10.64
CA GLY A 121 -12.08 1.80 -9.75
C GLY A 121 -11.13 1.35 -8.67
N MET A 122 -10.64 2.33 -7.92
CA MET A 122 -10.02 2.13 -6.61
C MET A 122 -11.02 2.62 -5.56
N PHE A 123 -11.37 1.81 -4.57
CA PHE A 123 -12.46 2.17 -3.65
C PHE A 123 -12.42 1.42 -2.33
N ALA A 124 -12.86 2.11 -1.30
CA ALA A 124 -13.39 1.57 -0.08
C ALA A 124 -14.72 2.27 0.18
N PHE A 125 -15.80 1.51 0.35
CA PHE A 125 -17.11 2.10 0.63
C PHE A 125 -17.82 1.37 1.76
N VAL A 126 -18.69 2.12 2.44
CA VAL A 126 -19.61 1.59 3.44
C VAL A 126 -21.01 2.08 3.13
N LEU A 127 -21.93 1.15 2.96
CA LEU A 127 -23.33 1.39 2.64
C LEU A 127 -24.22 0.81 3.74
N TRP A 128 -25.16 1.62 4.24
CA TRP A 128 -26.21 1.22 5.14
C TRP A 128 -27.53 1.05 4.37
N ASP A 129 -28.11 -0.14 4.44
CA ASP A 129 -29.43 -0.47 3.91
C ASP A 129 -30.41 -0.53 5.09
N ALA A 130 -31.13 0.57 5.32
CA ALA A 130 -32.04 0.71 6.45
C ALA A 130 -33.24 -0.24 6.36
N ARG A 131 -33.73 -0.52 5.14
CA ARG A 131 -34.86 -1.45 4.91
C ARG A 131 -34.50 -2.86 5.33
N ARG A 132 -33.25 -3.28 5.11
CA ARG A 132 -32.76 -4.62 5.50
C ARG A 132 -32.02 -4.65 6.84
N GLY A 133 -31.75 -3.51 7.46
CA GLY A 133 -30.96 -3.41 8.69
C GLY A 133 -29.53 -3.94 8.53
N LYS A 134 -28.90 -3.64 7.39
CA LYS A 134 -27.67 -4.30 6.92
C LYS A 134 -26.60 -3.27 6.57
N LEU A 135 -25.39 -3.48 7.09
CA LEU A 135 -24.20 -2.71 6.73
C LEU A 135 -23.34 -3.51 5.75
N VAL A 136 -22.97 -2.90 4.62
CA VAL A 136 -22.13 -3.49 3.59
C VAL A 136 -20.85 -2.67 3.45
N LEU A 137 -19.71 -3.32 3.63
CA LEU A 137 -18.39 -2.75 3.41
C LEU A 137 -17.78 -3.44 2.19
N ALA A 138 -17.10 -2.70 1.32
CA ALA A 138 -16.33 -3.30 0.24
C ALA A 138 -14.99 -2.59 0.05
N ARG A 139 -13.98 -3.36 -0.35
CA ARG A 139 -12.64 -2.86 -0.71
C ARG A 139 -12.29 -3.33 -2.11
N ASP A 140 -11.62 -2.48 -2.88
CA ASP A 140 -11.24 -2.76 -4.26
C ASP A 140 -10.32 -3.98 -4.40
N ARG A 141 -10.19 -4.45 -5.64
CA ARG A 141 -9.54 -5.71 -6.04
C ARG A 141 -8.09 -5.83 -5.54
N PHE A 142 -7.34 -4.73 -5.55
CA PHE A 142 -5.93 -4.71 -5.14
C PHE A 142 -5.72 -4.10 -3.76
N GLY A 143 -6.78 -3.63 -3.10
CA GLY A 143 -6.71 -2.98 -1.80
C GLY A 143 -6.01 -1.63 -1.86
N ILE A 144 -6.14 -0.91 -2.98
CA ILE A 144 -5.56 0.42 -3.21
C ILE A 144 -6.08 1.40 -2.16
N LYS A 145 -7.38 1.35 -1.87
CA LYS A 145 -7.96 2.14 -0.78
C LYS A 145 -8.00 1.32 0.52
N PRO A 146 -7.70 1.95 1.66
CA PRO A 146 -7.69 1.28 2.95
C PRO A 146 -9.11 1.08 3.51
N LEU A 147 -9.33 -0.03 4.20
CA LEU A 147 -10.54 -0.20 5.01
C LEU A 147 -10.26 -1.13 6.20
N TYR A 148 -10.35 -0.57 7.39
CA TYR A 148 -10.24 -1.28 8.66
C TYR A 148 -11.62 -1.45 9.26
N TYR A 149 -11.80 -2.55 9.99
CA TYR A 149 -12.98 -2.77 10.81
C TYR A 149 -12.61 -3.37 12.16
N TRP A 150 -13.41 -3.03 13.16
CA TRP A 150 -13.30 -3.52 14.52
C TRP A 150 -14.67 -4.01 14.96
N GLN A 151 -14.74 -5.29 15.34
CA GLN A 151 -15.98 -5.89 15.81
C GLN A 151 -15.90 -6.18 17.31
N ALA A 152 -16.90 -5.72 18.07
CA ALA A 152 -17.01 -5.98 19.50
C ALA A 152 -18.48 -5.92 19.96
N ARG A 153 -18.85 -6.79 20.92
CA ARG A 153 -20.13 -6.78 21.65
C ARG A 153 -21.33 -6.28 20.82
N GLY A 154 -21.74 -7.07 19.83
CA GLY A 154 -22.95 -6.80 19.04
C GLY A 154 -22.89 -5.60 18.09
N GLY A 155 -21.73 -4.96 17.90
CA GLY A 155 -21.53 -3.87 16.95
C GLY A 155 -20.23 -3.97 16.16
N LEU A 156 -20.10 -3.09 15.17
CA LEU A 156 -18.96 -3.02 14.27
C LEU A 156 -18.62 -1.55 13.99
N ALA A 157 -17.35 -1.18 14.17
CA ALA A 157 -16.79 0.09 13.73
C ALA A 157 -15.94 -0.11 12.47
N PHE A 158 -15.83 0.91 11.64
CA PHE A 158 -15.00 0.91 10.44
C PHE A 158 -14.30 2.25 10.25
N ALA A 159 -13.17 2.23 9.54
CA ALA A 159 -12.47 3.45 9.16
C ALA A 159 -11.48 3.23 8.01
N SER A 160 -11.17 4.28 7.26
CA SER A 160 -10.00 4.30 6.35
C SER A 160 -8.68 4.15 7.11
N GLU A 161 -8.65 4.61 8.37
CA GLU A 161 -7.46 4.64 9.21
C GLU A 161 -7.83 4.31 10.65
N VAL A 162 -7.04 3.45 11.30
CA VAL A 162 -7.25 2.99 12.67
C VAL A 162 -7.28 4.14 13.66
N ARG A 163 -6.59 5.25 13.41
CA ARG A 163 -6.66 6.45 14.25
C ARG A 163 -8.07 6.99 14.46
N SER A 164 -8.98 6.75 13.51
CA SER A 164 -10.40 7.08 13.65
C SER A 164 -11.09 6.14 14.64
N LEU A 165 -10.77 4.84 14.61
CA LEU A 165 -11.26 3.87 15.60
C LEU A 165 -10.75 4.20 17.00
N GLN A 166 -9.49 4.64 17.11
CA GLN A 166 -8.88 5.04 18.38
C GLN A 166 -9.53 6.29 19.00
N ALA A 167 -10.27 7.08 18.21
CA ALA A 167 -10.98 8.26 18.71
C ALA A 167 -12.25 7.89 19.50
N LEU A 168 -12.69 6.63 19.43
CA LEU A 168 -13.77 6.11 20.27
C LEU A 168 -13.24 5.80 21.67
N GLU A 169 -13.89 6.35 22.70
CA GLU A 169 -13.44 6.20 24.09
C GLU A 169 -13.42 4.74 24.58
N TRP A 170 -14.25 3.89 24.00
CA TRP A 170 -14.33 2.46 24.32
C TRP A 170 -13.46 1.58 23.43
N PHE A 171 -12.62 2.17 22.56
CA PHE A 171 -11.67 1.42 21.77
C PHE A 171 -10.58 0.83 22.69
N PRO A 172 -10.34 -0.50 22.67
CA PRO A 172 -9.46 -1.15 23.65
C PRO A 172 -7.98 -0.80 23.50
N GLY A 173 -7.52 -0.39 22.30
CA GLY A 173 -6.14 0.06 22.08
C GLY A 173 -5.04 -0.99 22.31
N ARG A 174 -5.38 -2.27 22.48
CA ARG A 174 -4.42 -3.33 22.84
C ARG A 174 -3.61 -3.77 21.63
N ILE A 175 -2.29 -3.74 21.77
CA ILE A 175 -1.35 -4.21 20.73
C ILE A 175 -1.35 -5.75 20.69
N ASP A 176 -1.43 -6.31 19.48
CA ASP A 176 -1.28 -7.73 19.25
C ASP A 176 0.21 -8.08 19.12
N ARG A 177 0.72 -8.88 20.07
CA ARG A 177 2.11 -9.36 20.04
C ARG A 177 2.41 -10.11 18.74
N ARG A 178 1.46 -10.89 18.22
CA ARG A 178 1.64 -11.65 16.96
C ARG A 178 1.79 -10.71 15.77
N ALA A 179 1.09 -9.58 15.76
CA ALA A 179 1.24 -8.58 14.72
C ALA A 179 2.60 -7.85 14.80
N VAL A 180 3.13 -7.60 16.00
CA VAL A 180 4.51 -7.07 16.17
C VAL A 180 5.55 -8.06 15.65
N ARG A 181 5.36 -9.36 15.92
CA ARG A 181 6.21 -10.43 15.36
C ARG A 181 6.20 -10.39 13.83
N ASP A 182 5.01 -10.33 13.22
CA ASP A 182 4.88 -10.29 11.77
C ASP A 182 5.50 -9.01 11.19
N TYR A 183 5.34 -7.87 11.86
CA TYR A 183 6.05 -6.63 11.50
C TYR A 183 7.57 -6.78 11.52
N LEU A 184 8.16 -7.42 12.54
CA LEU A 184 9.61 -7.62 12.59
C LEU A 184 10.10 -8.47 11.40
N ALA A 185 9.30 -9.46 10.99
CA ALA A 185 9.57 -10.30 9.83
C ALA A 185 9.41 -9.54 8.50
N PHE A 186 8.28 -8.90 8.23
CA PHE A 186 7.98 -8.32 6.91
C PHE A 186 8.35 -6.85 6.75
N GLY A 187 8.43 -6.10 7.85
CA GLY A 187 8.53 -4.63 7.86
C GLY A 187 7.17 -3.93 7.86
N TYR A 188 6.06 -4.67 7.80
CA TYR A 188 4.68 -4.19 7.88
C TYR A 188 3.80 -5.30 8.48
N VAL A 189 2.58 -4.96 8.91
CA VAL A 189 1.61 -5.96 9.39
C VAL A 189 0.78 -6.47 8.21
N PRO A 190 0.88 -7.76 7.82
CA PRO A 190 0.16 -8.28 6.66
C PRO A 190 -1.36 -8.40 6.86
N ASP A 191 -2.12 -8.16 5.79
CA ASP A 191 -3.57 -8.40 5.75
C ASP A 191 -3.90 -9.88 6.06
N PRO A 192 -5.03 -10.18 6.72
CA PRO A 192 -6.06 -9.27 7.24
C PRO A 192 -5.76 -8.69 8.62
N GLN A 193 -4.56 -8.94 9.18
CA GLN A 193 -4.25 -8.50 10.54
C GLN A 193 -3.98 -7.00 10.59
N SER A 194 -4.06 -6.47 11.81
CA SER A 194 -3.61 -5.14 12.16
C SER A 194 -2.76 -5.26 13.43
N ILE A 195 -2.03 -4.21 13.79
CA ILE A 195 -1.23 -4.12 15.00
C ILE A 195 -2.09 -4.17 16.27
N PHE A 196 -3.40 -3.94 16.16
CA PHE A 196 -4.34 -3.97 17.27
C PHE A 196 -5.13 -5.27 17.33
N GLN A 197 -5.33 -5.77 18.55
CA GLN A 197 -6.19 -6.92 18.81
C GLN A 197 -7.62 -6.62 18.34
N SER A 198 -8.24 -7.59 17.67
CA SER A 198 -9.62 -7.52 17.15
C SER A 198 -9.89 -6.47 16.07
N VAL A 199 -8.89 -5.69 15.64
CA VAL A 199 -8.98 -4.85 14.44
C VAL A 199 -8.42 -5.62 13.26
N ARG A 200 -9.14 -5.57 12.14
CA ARG A 200 -8.80 -6.28 10.90
C ARG A 200 -8.83 -5.32 9.73
N LYS A 201 -7.97 -5.57 8.75
CA LYS A 201 -8.04 -4.96 7.42
C LYS A 201 -9.02 -5.81 6.60
N LEU A 202 -10.01 -5.19 5.95
CA LEU A 202 -10.83 -5.91 4.97
C LEU A 202 -9.91 -6.32 3.82
N PRO A 203 -9.77 -7.62 3.47
CA PRO A 203 -8.84 -8.01 2.43
C PRO A 203 -9.18 -7.40 1.06
N PRO A 204 -8.20 -7.22 0.17
CA PRO A 204 -8.44 -6.82 -1.22
C PRO A 204 -9.48 -7.72 -1.90
N GLY A 205 -10.37 -7.15 -2.70
CA GLY A 205 -11.37 -7.92 -3.45
C GLY A 205 -12.42 -8.61 -2.59
N HIS A 206 -12.74 -8.06 -1.41
CA HIS A 206 -13.74 -8.61 -0.50
C HIS A 206 -14.87 -7.63 -0.16
N VAL A 207 -16.02 -8.22 0.15
CA VAL A 207 -17.19 -7.58 0.77
C VAL A 207 -17.36 -8.12 2.18
N LEU A 208 -17.67 -7.24 3.13
CA LEU A 208 -18.12 -7.59 4.46
C LEU A 208 -19.58 -7.19 4.63
N VAL A 209 -20.39 -8.10 5.14
CA VAL A 209 -21.80 -7.87 5.47
C VAL A 209 -22.00 -8.07 6.96
N TRP A 210 -22.56 -7.06 7.61
CA TRP A 210 -22.95 -7.09 9.02
C TRP A 210 -24.46 -6.88 9.15
N GLU A 211 -25.09 -7.71 9.99
CA GLU A 211 -26.50 -7.64 10.35
C GLU A 211 -26.63 -7.92 11.86
N ARG A 212 -27.53 -7.20 12.54
CA ARG A 212 -27.74 -7.39 13.99
C ARG A 212 -28.19 -8.83 14.28
N GLY A 213 -27.54 -9.48 15.23
CA GLY A 213 -27.86 -10.85 15.66
C GLY A 213 -27.38 -11.95 14.71
N ARG A 214 -26.60 -11.63 13.67
CA ARG A 214 -25.98 -12.60 12.77
C ARG A 214 -24.47 -12.50 12.80
N ASP A 215 -23.81 -13.60 12.44
CA ASP A 215 -22.36 -13.59 12.24
C ASP A 215 -21.99 -12.71 11.05
N THR A 216 -20.94 -11.93 11.23
CA THR A 216 -20.38 -11.08 10.18
C THR A 216 -19.77 -11.95 9.09
N ARG A 217 -20.20 -11.71 7.85
CA ARG A 217 -19.75 -12.49 6.68
C ARG A 217 -18.74 -11.69 5.89
N VAL A 218 -17.60 -12.30 5.61
CA VAL A 218 -16.57 -11.73 4.73
C VAL A 218 -16.41 -12.68 3.55
N SER A 219 -16.66 -12.19 2.35
CA SER A 219 -16.63 -12.98 1.11
C SER A 219 -15.79 -12.29 0.04
N SER A 220 -14.95 -13.07 -0.64
CA SER A 220 -14.20 -12.60 -1.81
C SER A 220 -15.15 -12.47 -3.00
N TYR A 221 -15.07 -11.34 -3.72
CA TYR A 221 -15.69 -11.16 -5.04
C TYR A 221 -14.62 -11.19 -6.16
N TRP A 222 -13.33 -11.10 -5.79
CA TRP A 222 -12.23 -11.10 -6.75
C TRP A 222 -10.96 -11.72 -6.16
N SER A 223 -10.22 -12.43 -7.02
CA SER A 223 -8.88 -12.99 -6.74
C SER A 223 -7.95 -12.70 -7.92
N PRO A 224 -6.62 -12.51 -7.72
CA PRO A 224 -5.66 -12.35 -8.80
C PRO A 224 -5.31 -13.67 -9.51
N ALA A 225 -5.71 -14.82 -8.98
CA ALA A 225 -5.43 -16.11 -9.62
C ALA A 225 -6.19 -16.22 -10.95
N ARG A 226 -5.46 -16.31 -12.06
CA ARG A 226 -6.02 -16.45 -13.42
C ARG A 226 -5.45 -17.69 -14.10
N PRO A 227 -6.24 -18.39 -14.93
CA PRO A 227 -5.71 -19.40 -15.85
C PRO A 227 -4.65 -18.79 -16.77
N GLU A 228 -3.61 -19.55 -17.07
CA GLU A 228 -2.58 -19.11 -18.00
C GLU A 228 -3.07 -19.27 -19.45
N ASP A 229 -2.99 -18.20 -20.24
CA ASP A 229 -3.22 -18.28 -21.68
C ASP A 229 -1.93 -18.70 -22.39
N THR A 230 -1.79 -20.00 -22.60
CA THR A 230 -0.60 -20.56 -23.24
C THR A 230 -0.59 -20.38 -24.75
N ARG A 231 -1.70 -19.96 -25.37
CA ARG A 231 -1.89 -19.92 -26.84
C ARG A 231 -1.68 -18.54 -27.44
N ILE A 232 -1.75 -17.49 -26.63
CA ILE A 232 -1.57 -16.11 -27.11
C ILE A 232 -0.19 -15.91 -27.76
N ASP A 233 -0.18 -15.26 -28.93
CA ASP A 233 1.04 -14.86 -29.62
C ASP A 233 1.66 -13.59 -29.00
N GLU A 234 2.99 -13.43 -29.09
CA GLU A 234 3.66 -12.25 -28.52
C GLU A 234 3.21 -10.95 -29.19
N HIS A 235 3.01 -10.91 -30.51
CA HIS A 235 2.58 -9.69 -31.18
C HIS A 235 1.14 -9.32 -30.81
N GLU A 236 0.27 -10.32 -30.69
CA GLU A 236 -1.09 -10.13 -30.19
C GLU A 236 -1.07 -9.62 -28.74
N ALA A 237 -0.27 -10.24 -27.87
CA ALA A 237 -0.12 -9.81 -26.49
C ALA A 237 0.40 -8.37 -26.37
N VAL A 238 1.34 -7.97 -27.22
CA VAL A 238 1.84 -6.59 -27.28
C VAL A 238 0.75 -5.61 -27.68
N ARG A 239 -0.06 -5.94 -28.71
CA ARG A 239 -1.16 -5.06 -29.17
C ARG A 239 -2.22 -4.91 -28.08
N GLU A 240 -2.62 -6.01 -27.46
CA GLU A 240 -3.65 -6.00 -26.43
C GLU A 240 -3.18 -5.29 -25.15
N LEU A 241 -1.94 -5.54 -24.71
CA LEU A 241 -1.36 -4.80 -23.58
C LEU A 241 -1.33 -3.29 -23.84
N ARG A 242 -0.98 -2.87 -25.06
CA ARG A 242 -0.96 -1.45 -25.43
C ARG A 242 -2.37 -0.86 -25.41
N ARG A 243 -3.36 -1.58 -25.95
CA ARG A 243 -4.77 -1.16 -25.93
C ARG A 243 -5.26 -0.99 -24.48
N LEU A 244 -5.02 -1.98 -23.63
CA LEU A 244 -5.40 -1.97 -22.21
C LEU A 244 -4.67 -0.90 -21.40
N LEU A 245 -3.38 -0.64 -21.68
CA LEU A 245 -2.62 0.44 -21.05
C LEU A 245 -3.20 1.81 -21.39
N SER A 246 -3.45 2.06 -22.68
CA SER A 246 -4.04 3.32 -23.13
C SER A 246 -5.44 3.50 -22.53
N GLU A 247 -6.25 2.44 -22.52
CA GLU A 247 -7.57 2.44 -21.90
C GLU A 247 -7.48 2.72 -20.39
N ALA A 248 -6.61 2.02 -19.66
CA ALA A 248 -6.43 2.20 -18.22
C ALA A 248 -6.06 3.65 -17.90
N VAL A 249 -5.07 4.23 -18.58
CA VAL A 249 -4.68 5.64 -18.38
C VAL A 249 -5.86 6.58 -18.67
N ARG A 250 -6.65 6.33 -19.71
CA ARG A 250 -7.84 7.14 -20.06
C ARG A 250 -8.84 7.22 -18.92
N TYR A 251 -9.18 6.07 -18.31
CA TYR A 251 -10.11 6.02 -17.17
C TYR A 251 -9.55 6.74 -15.93
N HIS A 252 -8.23 6.71 -15.74
CA HIS A 252 -7.58 7.38 -14.60
C HIS A 252 -7.38 8.89 -14.80
N LEU A 253 -7.67 9.43 -15.99
CA LEU A 253 -7.60 10.87 -16.28
C LEU A 253 -8.88 11.63 -15.90
N VAL A 254 -9.95 10.95 -15.52
CA VAL A 254 -11.24 11.55 -15.15
C VAL A 254 -11.11 12.33 -13.84
N ALA A 255 -11.10 13.66 -13.90
CA ALA A 255 -11.07 14.55 -12.73
C ALA A 255 -11.50 15.98 -13.12
N ASP A 256 -12.18 16.70 -12.21
CA ASP A 256 -12.53 18.12 -12.39
C ASP A 256 -11.44 19.07 -11.85
N VAL A 257 -10.33 18.51 -11.36
CA VAL A 257 -9.21 19.21 -10.73
C VAL A 257 -7.89 18.95 -11.48
N PRO A 258 -6.85 19.80 -11.29
CA PRO A 258 -5.56 19.59 -11.93
C PRO A 258 -4.92 18.24 -11.57
N LEU A 259 -4.37 17.61 -12.61
CA LEU A 259 -3.73 16.30 -12.58
C LEU A 259 -2.28 16.36 -13.08
N GLY A 260 -1.42 15.53 -12.48
CA GLY A 260 -0.02 15.35 -12.84
C GLY A 260 0.41 13.90 -12.70
N ALA A 261 1.72 13.65 -12.70
CA ALA A 261 2.27 12.31 -12.54
C ALA A 261 3.64 12.29 -11.86
N PHE A 262 3.93 11.21 -11.15
CA PHE A 262 5.27 10.94 -10.64
C PHE A 262 6.14 10.32 -11.74
N LEU A 263 7.35 10.85 -11.93
CA LEU A 263 8.28 10.42 -12.96
C LEU A 263 9.66 10.10 -12.38
N SER A 264 10.03 8.82 -12.34
CA SER A 264 11.34 8.33 -11.89
C SER A 264 12.34 8.05 -13.03
N GLY A 265 11.88 8.19 -14.28
CA GLY A 265 12.61 7.71 -15.45
C GLY A 265 12.73 6.18 -15.55
N GLY A 266 12.02 5.44 -14.69
CA GLY A 266 11.83 3.99 -14.82
C GLY A 266 10.80 3.63 -15.89
N LEU A 267 10.74 2.35 -16.28
CA LEU A 267 9.85 1.89 -17.35
C LEU A 267 8.37 2.19 -17.07
N ASP A 268 7.92 1.92 -15.84
CA ASP A 268 6.50 1.94 -15.49
C ASP A 268 5.94 3.36 -15.47
N SER A 269 6.60 4.26 -14.73
CA SER A 269 6.22 5.68 -14.66
C SER A 269 6.33 6.36 -16.03
N SER A 270 7.35 6.03 -16.81
CA SER A 270 7.52 6.57 -18.18
C SER A 270 6.42 6.08 -19.12
N ALA A 271 5.98 4.82 -19.00
CA ALA A 271 4.88 4.27 -19.79
C ALA A 271 3.56 5.01 -19.50
N VAL A 272 3.26 5.22 -18.21
CA VAL A 272 2.08 5.97 -17.77
C VAL A 272 2.13 7.42 -18.29
N VAL A 273 3.23 8.13 -18.06
CA VAL A 273 3.39 9.54 -18.48
C VAL A 273 3.34 9.70 -20.00
N ALA A 274 3.91 8.77 -20.76
CA ALA A 274 3.86 8.81 -22.21
C ALA A 274 2.42 8.64 -22.73
N GLU A 275 1.64 7.70 -22.18
CA GLU A 275 0.23 7.56 -22.52
C GLU A 275 -0.60 8.78 -22.08
N MET A 276 -0.31 9.32 -20.90
CA MET A 276 -0.94 10.54 -20.39
C MET A 276 -0.74 11.72 -21.36
N THR A 277 0.48 11.88 -21.87
CA THR A 277 0.85 12.93 -22.83
C THR A 277 0.15 12.75 -24.17
N ARG A 278 0.03 11.51 -24.65
CA ARG A 278 -0.67 11.19 -25.91
C ARG A 278 -2.17 11.49 -25.84
N GLN A 279 -2.78 11.34 -24.68
CA GLN A 279 -4.23 11.51 -24.50
C GLN A 279 -4.66 12.94 -24.21
N LEU A 280 -3.87 13.70 -23.42
CA LEU A 280 -4.29 15.01 -22.95
C LEU A 280 -4.07 16.14 -23.97
N GLY A 281 -3.23 15.93 -25.00
CA GLY A 281 -2.95 16.95 -26.02
C GLY A 281 -2.32 18.25 -25.48
N ARG A 282 -1.98 18.30 -24.19
CA ARG A 282 -1.34 19.40 -23.47
C ARG A 282 -0.14 18.89 -22.68
N ARG A 283 0.73 19.81 -22.25
CA ARG A 283 1.87 19.44 -21.41
C ARG A 283 1.41 18.86 -20.08
N VAL A 284 1.89 17.66 -19.78
CA VAL A 284 1.63 16.97 -18.52
C VAL A 284 2.59 17.51 -17.46
N GLN A 285 2.07 17.83 -16.27
CA GLN A 285 2.91 18.17 -15.12
C GLN A 285 3.50 16.90 -14.52
N THR A 286 4.82 16.87 -14.36
CA THR A 286 5.56 15.70 -13.86
C THR A 286 6.48 16.08 -12.72
N PHE A 287 6.56 15.21 -11.71
CA PHE A 287 7.29 15.48 -10.48
C PHE A 287 8.31 14.38 -10.20
N SER A 288 9.52 14.78 -9.82
CA SER A 288 10.57 13.87 -9.36
C SER A 288 11.29 14.45 -8.14
N ILE A 289 11.97 13.58 -7.40
CA ILE A 289 12.89 13.99 -6.36
C ILE A 289 14.22 13.24 -6.52
N GLY A 290 15.28 13.83 -5.99
CA GLY A 290 16.60 13.21 -5.91
C GLY A 290 17.28 13.56 -4.60
N PHE A 291 18.28 12.76 -4.23
CA PHE A 291 19.20 13.06 -3.14
C PHE A 291 20.55 13.54 -3.70
N GLU A 292 21.38 14.16 -2.87
CA GLU A 292 22.71 14.61 -3.30
C GLU A 292 23.63 13.43 -3.62
N GLU A 293 23.43 12.30 -2.93
CA GLU A 293 24.17 11.07 -3.12
C GLU A 293 23.89 10.48 -4.51
N PRO A 294 24.90 10.35 -5.40
CA PRO A 294 24.68 9.93 -6.79
C PRO A 294 23.98 8.56 -6.94
N GLY A 295 24.20 7.64 -5.99
CA GLY A 295 23.56 6.31 -5.98
C GLY A 295 22.05 6.33 -5.73
N PHE A 296 21.52 7.44 -5.20
CA PHE A 296 20.12 7.62 -4.82
C PHE A 296 19.44 8.76 -5.62
N ASN A 297 20.10 9.28 -6.65
CA ASN A 297 19.60 10.40 -7.44
C ASN A 297 19.00 9.94 -8.79
N GLU A 298 17.67 9.85 -8.86
CA GLU A 298 16.94 9.53 -10.10
C GLU A 298 16.60 10.77 -10.96
N ALA A 299 16.78 11.97 -10.42
CA ALA A 299 16.34 13.22 -11.05
C ALA A 299 16.94 13.46 -12.46
N PRO A 300 18.22 13.18 -12.74
CA PRO A 300 18.77 13.33 -14.09
C PRO A 300 18.08 12.43 -15.13
N HIS A 301 17.70 11.21 -14.73
CA HIS A 301 16.99 10.28 -15.61
C HIS A 301 15.54 10.73 -15.85
N ALA A 302 14.86 11.16 -14.80
CA ALA A 302 13.51 11.72 -14.91
C ALA A 302 13.48 12.96 -15.83
N ALA A 303 14.44 13.87 -15.68
CA ALA A 303 14.56 15.07 -16.52
C ALA A 303 14.80 14.74 -18.00
N ALA A 304 15.63 13.72 -18.29
CA ALA A 304 15.85 13.26 -19.66
C ALA A 304 14.57 12.70 -20.31
N VAL A 305 13.80 11.91 -19.55
CA VAL A 305 12.50 11.38 -20.03
C VAL A 305 11.49 12.49 -20.21
N ALA A 306 11.37 13.39 -19.24
CA ALA A 306 10.48 14.55 -19.30
C ALA A 306 10.74 15.40 -20.55
N LYS A 307 12.02 15.71 -20.83
CA LYS A 307 12.42 16.44 -22.03
C LYS A 307 12.01 15.71 -23.31
N ALA A 308 12.20 14.40 -23.37
CA ALA A 308 11.86 13.61 -24.54
C ALA A 308 10.34 13.46 -24.76
N LEU A 309 9.55 13.46 -23.67
CA LEU A 309 8.08 13.42 -23.72
C LEU A 309 7.43 14.81 -23.80
N GLY A 310 8.20 15.89 -23.64
CA GLY A 310 7.68 17.26 -23.70
C GLY A 310 6.82 17.66 -22.49
N THR A 311 7.11 17.11 -21.31
CA THR A 311 6.36 17.39 -20.08
C THR A 311 6.83 18.68 -19.39
N GLU A 312 5.97 19.25 -18.55
CA GLU A 312 6.34 20.30 -17.61
C GLU A 312 6.90 19.64 -16.34
N HIS A 313 8.22 19.65 -16.19
CA HIS A 313 8.90 18.85 -15.16
C HIS A 313 9.40 19.70 -14.01
N THR A 314 9.00 19.32 -12.80
CA THR A 314 9.52 19.90 -11.56
C THR A 314 10.29 18.81 -10.80
N ALA A 315 11.56 19.10 -10.49
CA ALA A 315 12.41 18.21 -9.71
C ALA A 315 12.90 18.93 -8.45
N LEU A 316 12.98 18.20 -7.34
CA LEU A 316 13.56 18.70 -6.09
C LEU A 316 14.73 17.81 -5.66
N ILE A 317 15.91 18.41 -5.49
CA ILE A 317 17.04 17.76 -4.82
C ILE A 317 16.92 18.04 -3.33
N VAL A 318 16.78 16.99 -2.53
CA VAL A 318 16.41 17.10 -1.12
C VAL A 318 17.66 16.97 -0.24
N ARG A 319 17.87 17.94 0.65
CA ARG A 319 18.72 17.85 1.84
C ARG A 319 17.81 17.97 3.07
N PRO A 320 17.04 16.94 3.41
CA PRO A 320 16.02 17.10 4.43
C PRO A 320 16.66 17.27 5.81
N ASP A 321 16.00 18.01 6.69
CA ASP A 321 16.12 17.73 8.12
C ASP A 321 15.58 16.32 8.35
N VAL A 322 16.50 15.36 8.39
CA VAL A 322 16.17 13.92 8.39
C VAL A 322 15.39 13.56 9.66
N ASP A 323 15.63 14.24 10.78
CA ASP A 323 14.97 13.95 12.05
C ASP A 323 13.49 14.31 12.02
N ALA A 324 13.18 15.57 11.70
CA ALA A 324 11.79 16.03 11.63
C ALA A 324 11.00 15.23 10.57
N LEU A 325 11.65 14.91 9.46
CA LEU A 325 11.05 14.13 8.37
C LEU A 325 10.68 12.71 8.81
N ILE A 326 11.54 12.04 9.57
CA ILE A 326 11.25 10.67 10.03
C ILE A 326 10.09 10.65 11.02
N GLU A 327 10.03 11.59 11.96
CA GLU A 327 8.91 11.67 12.90
C GLU A 327 7.58 11.89 12.18
N GLY A 328 7.56 12.82 11.21
CA GLY A 328 6.38 13.07 10.38
C GLY A 328 5.93 11.86 9.56
N VAL A 329 6.89 11.19 8.91
CA VAL A 329 6.63 9.99 8.10
C VAL A 329 6.12 8.85 8.97
N VAL A 330 6.79 8.53 10.08
CA VAL A 330 6.36 7.46 11.00
C VAL A 330 5.01 7.79 11.63
N GLY A 331 4.77 9.05 12.02
CA GLY A 331 3.48 9.50 12.59
C GLY A 331 2.32 9.47 11.59
N SER A 332 2.60 9.41 10.29
CA SER A 332 1.58 9.27 9.25
C SER A 332 1.06 7.82 9.09
N PHE A 333 1.71 6.85 9.73
CA PHE A 333 1.24 5.46 9.77
C PHE A 333 0.57 5.14 11.11
N ASP A 334 -0.59 4.48 11.05
CA ASP A 334 -1.33 4.04 12.24
C ASP A 334 -0.75 2.78 12.88
N GLU A 335 0.15 2.13 12.16
CA GLU A 335 0.83 0.89 12.50
C GLU A 335 2.30 1.05 12.15
N PRO A 336 3.22 0.33 12.80
CA PRO A 336 4.62 0.40 12.42
C PRO A 336 4.78 -0.09 10.96
N HIS A 337 5.46 0.72 10.14
CA HIS A 337 5.63 0.47 8.71
C HIS A 337 7.03 0.91 8.25
N ALA A 338 7.85 -0.04 7.81
CA ALA A 338 9.30 0.10 7.68
C ALA A 338 9.80 0.16 6.23
N ASP A 339 8.96 0.49 5.26
CA ASP A 339 9.43 0.84 3.93
C ASP A 339 10.07 2.23 3.95
N SER A 340 11.40 2.28 3.92
CA SER A 340 12.16 3.54 3.89
C SER A 340 11.86 4.42 2.68
N SER A 341 11.30 3.86 1.60
CA SER A 341 10.86 4.63 0.44
C SER A 341 9.61 5.49 0.73
N ALA A 342 8.98 5.33 1.90
CA ALA A 342 7.94 6.25 2.38
C ALA A 342 8.44 7.70 2.47
N ILE A 343 9.71 7.89 2.85
CA ILE A 343 10.35 9.22 2.93
C ILE A 343 10.34 9.93 1.57
N PRO A 344 10.94 9.35 0.51
CA PRO A 344 10.91 9.97 -0.80
C PRO A 344 9.49 10.03 -1.39
N THR A 345 8.60 9.08 -1.10
CA THR A 345 7.20 9.16 -1.55
C THR A 345 6.46 10.35 -0.91
N TYR A 346 6.70 10.64 0.37
CA TYR A 346 6.14 11.80 1.05
C TYR A 346 6.63 13.11 0.40
N LEU A 347 7.94 13.22 0.19
CA LEU A 347 8.56 14.41 -0.38
C LEU A 347 8.09 14.70 -1.81
N VAL A 348 8.01 13.68 -2.69
CA VAL A 348 7.49 13.88 -4.06
C VAL A 348 6.00 14.20 -4.05
N SER A 349 5.23 13.64 -3.11
CA SER A 349 3.81 13.98 -2.94
C SER A 349 3.64 15.41 -2.48
N GLN A 350 4.46 15.86 -1.52
CA GLN A 350 4.45 17.24 -1.04
C GLN A 350 4.80 18.23 -2.16
N LEU A 351 5.77 17.88 -3.01
CA LEU A 351 6.13 18.67 -4.19
C LEU A 351 4.95 18.75 -5.17
N ALA A 352 4.36 17.61 -5.54
CA ALA A 352 3.26 17.54 -6.49
C ALA A 352 2.01 18.29 -5.98
N ARG A 353 1.70 18.19 -4.68
CA ARG A 353 0.52 18.83 -4.08
C ARG A 353 0.48 20.35 -4.26
N ARG A 354 1.64 20.99 -4.39
CA ARG A 354 1.75 22.44 -4.66
C ARG A 354 1.12 22.85 -6.00
N TYR A 355 0.96 21.90 -6.92
CA TYR A 355 0.54 22.16 -8.29
C TYR A 355 -0.72 21.38 -8.70
N VAL A 356 -0.92 20.17 -8.16
CA VAL A 356 -2.01 19.27 -8.55
C VAL A 356 -2.68 18.64 -7.34
N THR A 357 -3.94 18.23 -7.51
CA THR A 357 -4.71 17.48 -6.48
C THR A 357 -4.64 15.98 -6.72
N VAL A 358 -4.38 15.57 -7.98
CA VAL A 358 -4.29 14.17 -8.41
C VAL A 358 -2.94 13.92 -9.09
N ALA A 359 -2.29 12.80 -8.77
CA ALA A 359 -1.07 12.34 -9.42
C ALA A 359 -1.19 10.88 -9.86
N LEU A 360 -0.85 10.58 -11.12
CA LEU A 360 -0.72 9.20 -11.61
C LEU A 360 0.67 8.65 -11.26
N SER A 361 0.72 7.37 -10.89
CA SER A 361 1.93 6.62 -10.55
C SER A 361 2.10 5.37 -11.42
N GLY A 362 3.33 4.87 -11.49
CA GLY A 362 3.69 3.60 -12.13
C GLY A 362 3.72 2.38 -11.19
N ASP A 363 3.17 2.48 -9.98
CA ASP A 363 3.13 1.35 -9.03
C ASP A 363 2.33 0.16 -9.56
N GLY A 364 2.71 -1.05 -9.16
CA GLY A 364 2.12 -2.32 -9.64
C GLY A 364 2.77 -2.91 -10.88
N GLY A 365 3.58 -2.13 -11.60
CA GLY A 365 4.28 -2.59 -12.81
C GLY A 365 5.34 -3.67 -12.55
N ASP A 366 6.04 -3.60 -11.41
CA ASP A 366 7.04 -4.60 -11.00
C ASP A 366 6.38 -5.96 -10.70
N GLU A 367 5.27 -5.95 -9.98
CA GLU A 367 4.53 -7.15 -9.58
C GLU A 367 3.80 -7.82 -10.74
N LEU A 368 3.22 -7.05 -11.67
CA LEU A 368 2.47 -7.61 -12.80
C LEU A 368 3.37 -8.17 -13.90
N PHE A 369 4.50 -7.48 -14.18
CA PHE A 369 5.35 -7.76 -15.34
C PHE A 369 6.75 -8.32 -14.98
N GLY A 370 7.01 -8.60 -13.71
CA GLY A 370 8.23 -9.30 -13.28
C GLY A 370 9.45 -8.38 -13.23
N GLY A 371 9.32 -7.21 -12.60
CA GLY A 371 10.37 -6.20 -12.55
C GLY A 371 11.39 -6.34 -11.42
N TYR A 372 11.08 -7.08 -10.36
CA TYR A 372 12.03 -7.28 -9.26
C TYR A 372 13.14 -8.26 -9.64
N THR A 373 14.38 -7.90 -9.28
CA THR A 373 15.56 -8.75 -9.50
C THR A 373 15.45 -10.11 -8.80
N ARG A 374 14.75 -10.17 -7.65
CA ARG A 374 14.52 -11.40 -6.89
C ARG A 374 13.87 -12.51 -7.74
N TYR A 375 13.00 -12.18 -8.69
CA TYR A 375 12.36 -13.17 -9.55
C TYR A 375 13.37 -13.85 -10.48
N LEU A 376 14.21 -13.06 -11.14
CA LEU A 376 15.26 -13.54 -12.04
C LEU A 376 16.32 -14.33 -11.29
N GLU A 377 16.74 -13.86 -10.11
CA GLU A 377 17.73 -14.54 -9.28
C GLU A 377 17.22 -15.90 -8.81
N ALA A 378 15.98 -15.96 -8.33
CA ALA A 378 15.38 -17.20 -7.86
C ALA A 378 15.17 -18.21 -9.00
N GLN A 379 14.93 -17.75 -10.24
CA GLN A 379 14.88 -18.60 -11.43
C GLN A 379 16.25 -19.20 -11.79
N ARG A 380 17.34 -18.41 -11.68
CA ARG A 380 18.70 -18.85 -12.04
C ARG A 380 19.28 -19.86 -11.04
N ARG A 381 18.89 -19.81 -9.77
CA ARG A 381 19.45 -20.66 -8.70
C ARG A 381 18.76 -22.03 -8.64
N ARG A 382 19.50 -23.08 -9.00
CA ARG A 382 19.04 -24.48 -8.84
C ARG A 382 18.93 -24.85 -7.36
N GLU A 383 17.93 -25.67 -7.03
CA GLU A 383 17.79 -26.26 -5.70
C GLU A 383 18.76 -27.44 -5.56
N ILE A 384 19.53 -27.49 -4.47
CA ILE A 384 20.37 -28.64 -4.16
C ILE A 384 19.46 -29.82 -3.81
N ARG A 385 19.64 -30.94 -4.51
CA ARG A 385 18.94 -32.21 -4.27
C ARG A 385 19.97 -33.32 -4.04
N PRO A 386 19.73 -34.28 -3.12
CA PRO A 386 18.53 -34.46 -2.27
C PRO A 386 18.47 -33.50 -1.06
N SER A 387 17.32 -33.45 -0.38
CA SER A 387 17.09 -32.59 0.79
C SER A 387 18.07 -32.84 1.95
N SER A 388 18.57 -34.06 2.10
CA SER A 388 19.57 -34.42 3.10
C SER A 388 20.88 -33.63 2.95
N VAL A 389 21.38 -33.47 1.72
CA VAL A 389 22.58 -32.65 1.43
C VAL A 389 22.33 -31.20 1.81
N ARG A 390 21.13 -30.69 1.52
CA ARG A 390 20.72 -29.34 1.86
C ARG A 390 20.71 -29.11 3.38
N HIS A 391 20.15 -30.04 4.15
CA HIS A 391 20.16 -29.97 5.62
C HIS A 391 21.57 -30.03 6.19
N LEU A 392 22.46 -30.86 5.62
CA LEU A 392 23.87 -30.91 6.02
C LEU A 392 24.57 -29.57 5.77
N VAL A 393 24.38 -28.95 4.60
CA VAL A 393 24.92 -27.62 4.30
C VAL A 393 24.42 -26.57 5.31
N GLY A 394 23.12 -26.62 5.65
CA GLY A 394 22.53 -25.73 6.65
C GLY A 394 23.13 -25.93 8.04
N ALA A 395 23.26 -27.17 8.50
CA ALA A 395 23.85 -27.51 9.79
C ALA A 395 25.32 -27.11 9.88
N MET A 396 26.10 -27.26 8.79
CA MET A 396 27.47 -26.77 8.72
C MET A 396 27.52 -25.23 8.79
N ALA A 397 26.64 -24.55 8.04
CA ALA A 397 26.59 -23.10 8.01
C ALA A 397 26.18 -22.49 9.36
N GLN A 398 25.25 -23.12 10.09
CA GLN A 398 24.82 -22.68 11.41
C GLN A 398 25.93 -22.79 12.47
N ARG A 399 26.85 -23.76 12.32
CA ARG A 399 28.02 -23.92 13.19
C ARG A 399 29.14 -22.91 12.91
N LEU A 400 29.12 -22.24 11.76
CA LEU A 400 30.09 -21.20 11.46
C LEU A 400 29.77 -19.94 12.28
N PRO A 401 30.80 -19.26 12.84
CA PRO A 401 30.64 -17.95 13.46
C PRO A 401 29.86 -16.98 12.57
N HIS A 402 29.03 -16.12 13.17
CA HIS A 402 28.25 -15.13 12.42
C HIS A 402 29.10 -14.19 11.56
N SER A 403 30.38 -13.99 11.93
CA SER A 403 31.37 -13.17 11.24
C SER A 403 32.03 -13.85 10.03
N THR A 404 31.80 -15.15 9.80
CA THR A 404 32.47 -15.89 8.72
C THR A 404 31.96 -15.48 7.34
N ILE A 405 32.88 -15.00 6.49
CA ILE A 405 32.60 -14.65 5.09
C ILE A 405 32.05 -15.89 4.36
N GLY A 406 30.90 -15.74 3.70
CA GLY A 406 30.24 -16.83 2.96
C GLY A 406 29.24 -17.66 3.77
N ARG A 407 29.13 -17.49 5.10
CA ARG A 407 28.11 -18.16 5.93
C ARG A 407 26.69 -17.94 5.40
N ASN A 408 26.33 -16.69 5.11
CA ASN A 408 25.00 -16.36 4.58
C ASN A 408 24.74 -17.00 3.21
N ARG A 409 25.79 -17.19 2.40
CA ARG A 409 25.68 -17.88 1.10
C ARG A 409 25.42 -19.37 1.29
N LEU A 410 26.06 -20.02 2.27
CA LEU A 410 25.80 -21.41 2.62
C LEU A 410 24.39 -21.59 3.21
N LEU A 411 23.96 -20.68 4.10
CA LEU A 411 22.59 -20.66 4.61
C LEU A 411 21.58 -20.50 3.46
N ASP A 412 21.85 -19.62 2.50
CA ASP A 412 20.97 -19.44 1.35
C ASP A 412 20.93 -20.67 0.43
N LEU A 413 22.07 -21.35 0.24
CA LEU A 413 22.15 -22.63 -0.49
C LEU A 413 21.41 -23.76 0.24
N SER A 414 21.34 -23.71 1.58
CA SER A 414 20.58 -24.67 2.38
C SER A 414 19.06 -24.45 2.37
N ARG A 415 18.56 -23.38 1.73
CA ARG A 415 17.12 -23.13 1.64
C ARG A 415 16.49 -23.87 0.46
N SER A 416 15.25 -24.30 0.62
CA SER A 416 14.40 -24.70 -0.51
C SER A 416 14.19 -23.51 -1.45
N ARG A 417 13.65 -23.74 -2.65
CA ARG A 417 13.25 -22.63 -3.53
C ARG A 417 12.36 -21.62 -2.78
N TRP A 418 11.34 -22.12 -2.10
CA TRP A 418 10.45 -21.28 -1.31
C TRP A 418 11.14 -20.60 -0.14
N GLY A 419 12.01 -21.30 0.59
CA GLY A 419 12.79 -20.69 1.68
C GLY A 419 13.71 -19.56 1.20
N ARG A 420 14.25 -19.64 -0.03
CA ARG A 420 15.04 -18.55 -0.61
C ARG A 420 14.18 -17.34 -0.92
N TYR A 421 13.03 -17.53 -1.58
CA TYR A 421 12.09 -16.43 -1.82
C TYR A 421 11.64 -15.80 -0.49
N ALA A 422 11.27 -16.63 0.49
CA ALA A 422 10.89 -16.21 1.83
C ALA A 422 11.93 -15.31 2.48
N ALA A 423 13.22 -15.66 2.35
CA ALA A 423 14.33 -14.85 2.85
C ALA A 423 14.58 -13.54 2.09
N THR A 424 13.93 -13.32 0.94
CA THR A 424 13.97 -12.02 0.22
C THR A 424 12.83 -11.08 0.62
N VAL A 425 11.76 -11.61 1.21
CA VAL A 425 10.55 -10.84 1.58
C VAL A 425 10.37 -10.73 3.08
N ALA A 426 11.09 -11.53 3.88
CA ALA A 426 11.09 -11.38 5.32
C ALA A 426 12.44 -11.67 5.98
N ASN A 427 12.61 -11.04 7.13
CA ASN A 427 13.73 -11.25 8.02
C ASN A 427 13.46 -12.42 8.97
N PRO A 428 14.51 -13.19 9.33
CA PRO A 428 14.43 -14.15 10.42
C PRO A 428 14.01 -13.48 11.72
N LEU A 429 13.25 -14.21 12.54
CA LEU A 429 12.81 -13.73 13.86
C LEU A 429 13.82 -14.12 14.95
N HIS A 430 14.33 -15.35 14.89
CA HIS A 430 15.25 -15.88 15.89
C HIS A 430 16.65 -15.29 15.77
N VAL A 431 17.24 -14.91 16.90
CA VAL A 431 18.60 -14.36 16.99
C VAL A 431 19.65 -15.29 16.37
N ALA A 432 19.53 -16.61 16.56
CA ALA A 432 20.43 -17.60 15.98
C ALA A 432 20.48 -17.56 14.43
N GLU A 433 19.41 -17.07 13.80
CA GLU A 433 19.26 -16.93 12.36
C GLU A 433 19.58 -15.50 11.87
N GLY A 434 19.93 -14.59 12.78
CA GLY A 434 20.18 -13.17 12.50
C GLY A 434 18.96 -12.26 12.72
N GLY A 435 17.91 -12.77 13.37
CA GLY A 435 16.77 -11.98 13.83
C GLY A 435 17.05 -11.22 15.13
N ILE A 436 16.02 -10.55 15.63
CA ILE A 436 16.07 -9.66 16.81
C ILE A 436 14.84 -9.75 17.69
N ALA A 437 13.91 -10.68 17.39
CA ALA A 437 12.72 -10.83 18.21
C ALA A 437 13.09 -11.49 19.55
N GLU A 438 12.44 -11.05 20.62
CA GLU A 438 12.52 -11.72 21.92
C GLU A 438 12.04 -13.19 21.81
N GLN A 439 12.61 -14.08 22.63
CA GLN A 439 12.47 -15.53 22.47
C GLN A 439 11.01 -16.02 22.51
N SER A 440 10.19 -15.53 23.45
CA SER A 440 8.78 -15.90 23.54
C SER A 440 8.00 -15.44 22.30
N LEU A 441 8.33 -14.27 21.78
CA LEU A 441 7.72 -13.71 20.59
C LEU A 441 8.07 -14.54 19.34
N ALA A 442 9.34 -14.88 19.19
CA ALA A 442 9.84 -15.68 18.07
C ALA A 442 9.25 -17.11 18.06
N ALA A 443 9.01 -17.70 19.24
CA ALA A 443 8.40 -19.01 19.40
C ALA A 443 6.85 -19.00 19.27
N SER A 444 6.22 -17.83 19.34
CA SER A 444 4.75 -17.72 19.34
C SER A 444 4.17 -17.64 17.93
N GLY A 445 3.09 -18.38 17.67
CA GLY A 445 2.22 -18.27 16.47
C GLY A 445 2.54 -19.25 15.32
N GLU A 446 1.83 -19.13 14.20
CA GLU A 446 2.11 -19.91 12.98
C GLU A 446 3.55 -19.65 12.53
N ALA A 447 4.27 -20.69 12.13
CA ALA A 447 5.60 -20.55 11.55
C ALA A 447 5.52 -19.61 10.34
N PHE A 448 6.53 -18.77 10.16
CA PHE A 448 6.65 -17.87 9.01
C PHE A 448 6.38 -18.58 7.66
N ASP A 449 6.83 -19.82 7.55
CA ASP A 449 6.55 -20.70 6.40
C ASP A 449 5.06 -21.00 6.21
N ALA A 450 4.26 -21.12 7.28
CA ALA A 450 2.83 -21.38 7.20
C ALA A 450 2.03 -20.17 6.66
N LEU A 451 2.41 -18.95 7.06
CA LEU A 451 1.80 -17.73 6.52
C LEU A 451 2.09 -17.59 5.02
N LEU A 452 3.34 -17.82 4.61
CA LEU A 452 3.71 -17.83 3.20
C LEU A 452 3.03 -18.97 2.43
N ARG A 453 2.90 -20.17 3.02
CA ARG A 453 2.20 -21.31 2.40
C ARG A 453 0.78 -20.95 1.97
N ARG A 454 0.03 -20.21 2.78
CA ARG A 454 -1.34 -19.77 2.42
C ARG A 454 -1.39 -19.03 1.09
N TRP A 455 -0.42 -18.15 0.82
CA TRP A 455 -0.34 -17.44 -0.46
C TRP A 455 0.24 -18.30 -1.59
N VAL A 456 1.19 -19.17 -1.25
CA VAL A 456 1.84 -20.09 -2.19
C VAL A 456 0.89 -21.16 -2.72
N ASP A 457 -0.04 -21.63 -1.90
CA ASP A 457 -1.07 -22.62 -2.26
C ASP A 457 -2.13 -22.00 -3.18
N ALA A 458 -2.47 -20.73 -2.98
CA ALA A 458 -3.33 -19.97 -3.89
C ALA A 458 -2.73 -19.80 -5.30
N ALA A 459 -1.42 -20.00 -5.44
CA ALA A 459 -0.67 -19.92 -6.69
C ALA A 459 -0.34 -21.31 -7.28
N ASP A 460 -0.97 -22.38 -6.80
CA ASP A 460 -0.63 -23.74 -7.26
C ASP A 460 -0.88 -23.94 -8.77
N GLY A 461 -0.08 -24.80 -9.39
CA GLY A 461 -0.14 -25.08 -10.83
C GLY A 461 0.54 -24.06 -11.77
N ARG A 462 1.01 -22.90 -11.26
CA ARG A 462 1.82 -21.95 -12.06
C ARG A 462 3.31 -22.23 -11.93
N ASP A 463 4.10 -21.70 -12.87
CA ASP A 463 5.54 -21.79 -12.81
C ASP A 463 6.13 -20.94 -11.66
N TYR A 464 7.35 -21.26 -11.23
CA TYR A 464 7.91 -20.71 -10.00
C TYR A 464 8.02 -19.16 -9.99
N PRO A 465 8.48 -18.48 -11.07
CA PRO A 465 8.44 -17.02 -11.17
C PRO A 465 7.03 -16.44 -10.98
N THR A 466 6.03 -16.99 -11.66
CA THR A 466 4.65 -16.50 -11.55
C THR A 466 4.11 -16.68 -10.15
N ARG A 467 4.44 -17.79 -9.47
CA ARG A 467 4.01 -17.99 -8.07
C ARG A 467 4.59 -16.94 -7.12
N MET A 468 5.86 -16.57 -7.26
CA MET A 468 6.44 -15.47 -6.47
C MET A 468 5.74 -14.14 -6.75
N MET A 469 5.44 -13.84 -8.02
CA MET A 469 4.72 -12.63 -8.40
C MET A 469 3.30 -12.61 -7.81
N LEU A 470 2.59 -13.73 -7.83
CA LEU A 470 1.25 -13.85 -7.22
C LEU A 470 1.29 -13.63 -5.70
N VAL A 471 2.28 -14.20 -5.00
CA VAL A 471 2.46 -13.94 -3.56
C VAL A 471 2.70 -12.46 -3.31
N ASP A 472 3.56 -11.80 -4.11
CA ASP A 472 3.80 -10.37 -3.98
C ASP A 472 2.52 -9.56 -4.24
N ILE A 473 1.71 -9.89 -5.25
CA ILE A 473 0.42 -9.23 -5.54
C ILE A 473 -0.57 -9.40 -4.39
N MET A 474 -0.59 -10.56 -3.74
CA MET A 474 -1.54 -10.86 -2.66
C MET A 474 -1.11 -10.35 -1.28
N SER A 475 0.17 -10.01 -1.10
CA SER A 475 0.74 -9.66 0.21
C SER A 475 1.55 -8.36 0.18
N TYR A 476 2.65 -8.34 -0.56
CA TYR A 476 3.59 -7.22 -0.63
C TYR A 476 2.98 -5.96 -1.24
N LEU A 477 2.24 -6.10 -2.35
CA LEU A 477 1.60 -4.99 -3.04
C LEU A 477 0.58 -4.25 -2.17
N PRO A 478 -0.47 -4.91 -1.61
CA PRO A 478 -1.45 -4.24 -0.75
C PRO A 478 -0.87 -3.83 0.62
N GLY A 479 0.01 -4.66 1.20
CA GLY A 479 0.52 -4.44 2.57
C GLY A 479 1.66 -3.44 2.67
N ASP A 480 2.49 -3.34 1.62
CA ASP A 480 3.67 -2.47 1.58
C ASP A 480 3.48 -1.31 0.60
N ILE A 481 3.54 -1.60 -0.69
CA ILE A 481 3.63 -0.60 -1.76
C ILE A 481 2.43 0.34 -1.76
N LEU A 482 1.20 -0.20 -1.85
CA LEU A 482 -0.02 0.61 -1.93
C LEU A 482 -0.33 1.31 -0.61
N THR A 483 -0.02 0.68 0.52
CA THR A 483 -0.19 1.31 1.85
C THR A 483 0.72 2.52 2.00
N LYS A 484 2.01 2.40 1.63
CA LYS A 484 2.94 3.53 1.59
C LYS A 484 2.43 4.64 0.69
N VAL A 485 2.08 4.32 -0.55
CA VAL A 485 1.66 5.33 -1.54
C VAL A 485 0.42 6.07 -1.05
N ASP A 486 -0.60 5.36 -0.54
CA ASP A 486 -1.79 5.99 0.02
C ASP A 486 -1.46 6.84 1.26
N ARG A 487 -0.73 6.33 2.25
CA ARG A 487 -0.40 7.12 3.46
C ARG A 487 0.40 8.38 3.14
N MET A 488 1.43 8.26 2.32
CA MET A 488 2.35 9.37 2.05
C MET A 488 1.76 10.44 1.15
N SER A 489 0.96 10.04 0.14
CA SER A 489 0.22 11.01 -0.69
C SER A 489 -0.91 11.68 0.09
N MET A 490 -1.64 10.92 0.91
CA MET A 490 -2.75 11.47 1.67
C MET A 490 -2.33 12.32 2.86
N ALA A 491 -1.13 12.12 3.43
CA ALA A 491 -0.55 13.01 4.44
C ALA A 491 -0.46 14.47 3.97
N VAL A 492 -0.44 14.70 2.65
CA VAL A 492 -0.49 16.04 2.03
C VAL A 492 -1.76 16.28 1.22
N SER A 493 -2.81 15.49 1.44
CA SER A 493 -4.09 15.61 0.72
C SER A 493 -3.94 15.54 -0.82
N LEU A 494 -3.06 14.66 -1.31
CA LEU A 494 -2.86 14.37 -2.73
C LEU A 494 -3.42 12.98 -3.05
N GLU A 495 -4.23 12.86 -4.09
CA GLU A 495 -4.68 11.54 -4.56
C GLU A 495 -3.67 10.91 -5.51
N ALA A 496 -3.14 9.74 -5.15
CA ALA A 496 -2.35 8.91 -6.05
C ALA A 496 -3.22 7.88 -6.78
N ARG A 497 -3.09 7.82 -8.10
CA ARG A 497 -3.78 6.88 -9.01
C ARG A 497 -2.78 5.91 -9.62
N VAL A 498 -3.16 4.64 -9.78
CA VAL A 498 -2.26 3.54 -10.21
C VAL A 498 -2.78 2.83 -11.46
N PRO A 499 -2.68 3.42 -12.67
CA PRO A 499 -3.29 2.88 -13.88
C PRO A 499 -2.85 1.47 -14.26
N LEU A 500 -1.63 1.07 -13.90
CA LEU A 500 -1.14 -0.30 -14.16
C LEU A 500 -1.92 -1.37 -13.36
N LEU A 501 -2.60 -0.98 -12.29
CA LEU A 501 -3.48 -1.86 -11.50
C LEU A 501 -4.95 -1.75 -11.91
N ASP A 502 -5.27 -1.11 -13.05
CA ASP A 502 -6.58 -1.26 -13.64
C ASP A 502 -6.88 -2.75 -13.87
N HIS A 503 -8.01 -3.21 -13.36
CA HIS A 503 -8.25 -4.64 -13.27
C HIS A 503 -8.32 -5.35 -14.63
N HIS A 504 -8.73 -4.70 -15.73
CA HIS A 504 -8.69 -5.34 -17.05
C HIS A 504 -7.25 -5.53 -17.54
N LEU A 505 -6.40 -4.52 -17.37
CA LEU A 505 -4.98 -4.60 -17.69
C LEU A 505 -4.28 -5.65 -16.82
N ALA A 506 -4.55 -5.62 -15.51
CA ALA A 506 -3.92 -6.51 -14.55
C ALA A 506 -4.35 -7.97 -14.76
N GLU A 507 -5.63 -8.23 -15.02
CA GLU A 507 -6.13 -9.58 -15.32
C GLU A 507 -5.51 -10.15 -16.60
N PHE A 508 -5.36 -9.32 -17.64
CA PHE A 508 -4.61 -9.69 -18.84
C PHE A 508 -3.15 -10.00 -18.51
N ALA A 509 -2.47 -9.13 -17.76
CA ALA A 509 -1.09 -9.38 -17.35
C ALA A 509 -0.95 -10.67 -16.52
N LEU A 510 -1.92 -10.99 -15.67
CA LEU A 510 -1.96 -12.19 -14.83
C LEU A 510 -2.22 -13.49 -15.62
N SER A 511 -2.92 -13.41 -16.75
CA SER A 511 -3.14 -14.54 -17.66
C SER A 511 -1.92 -14.86 -18.52
N LEU A 512 -1.04 -13.87 -18.79
CA LEU A 512 0.15 -14.08 -19.61
C LEU A 512 1.12 -15.11 -19.01
N PRO A 513 1.73 -15.96 -19.86
CA PRO A 513 2.73 -16.91 -19.42
C PRO A 513 4.03 -16.22 -19.04
N SER A 514 4.76 -16.79 -18.07
CA SER A 514 6.00 -16.20 -17.54
C SER A 514 7.07 -15.92 -18.61
N ARG A 515 7.11 -16.73 -19.68
CA ARG A 515 8.02 -16.56 -20.84
C ARG A 515 7.85 -15.22 -21.57
N MET A 516 6.68 -14.59 -21.46
CA MET A 516 6.43 -13.26 -22.02
C MET A 516 6.84 -12.14 -21.07
N LYS A 517 6.97 -12.44 -19.77
CA LYS A 517 7.40 -11.48 -18.75
C LYS A 517 8.91 -11.48 -18.56
N PHE A 518 9.52 -12.67 -18.66
CA PHE A 518 10.95 -12.90 -18.49
C PHE A 518 11.56 -13.49 -19.77
N ARG A 519 12.52 -12.78 -20.38
CA ARG A 519 13.24 -13.26 -21.56
C ARG A 519 14.68 -12.78 -21.55
N ASN A 520 15.62 -13.64 -21.95
CA ASN A 520 17.05 -13.33 -22.03
C ASN A 520 17.64 -12.69 -20.75
N GLY A 521 17.19 -13.18 -19.59
CA GLY A 521 17.62 -12.67 -18.29
C GLY A 521 17.11 -11.27 -17.95
N GLN A 522 16.14 -10.73 -18.70
CA GLN A 522 15.45 -9.47 -18.44
C GLN A 522 13.99 -9.72 -18.04
N GLY A 523 13.52 -8.98 -17.04
CA GLY A 523 12.10 -8.89 -16.68
C GLY A 523 11.38 -7.78 -17.43
N LYS A 524 10.06 -7.69 -17.25
CA LYS A 524 9.19 -6.71 -17.92
C LYS A 524 9.26 -6.76 -19.45
N TRP A 525 9.57 -7.92 -20.02
CA TRP A 525 9.81 -8.07 -21.46
C TRP A 525 8.63 -7.57 -22.29
N ILE A 526 7.42 -8.12 -22.06
CA ILE A 526 6.21 -7.72 -22.79
C ILE A 526 5.88 -6.23 -22.63
N LEU A 527 6.08 -5.67 -21.42
CA LEU A 527 5.84 -4.24 -21.18
C LEU A 527 6.82 -3.37 -21.98
N ARG A 528 8.11 -3.71 -21.98
CA ARG A 528 9.13 -3.01 -22.79
C ARG A 528 8.75 -3.02 -24.27
N ARG A 529 8.26 -4.16 -24.78
CA ARG A 529 7.80 -4.29 -26.18
C ARG A 529 6.56 -3.45 -26.46
N ALA A 530 5.59 -3.44 -25.54
CA ALA A 530 4.36 -2.66 -25.68
C ALA A 530 4.60 -1.15 -25.77
N VAL A 531 5.58 -0.63 -25.01
CA VAL A 531 5.82 0.81 -24.90
C VAL A 531 6.96 1.34 -25.76
N ALA A 532 7.70 0.45 -26.44
CA ALA A 532 8.94 0.79 -27.16
C ALA A 532 8.79 1.93 -28.19
N ASP A 533 7.60 2.07 -28.78
CA ASP A 533 7.34 3.04 -29.84
C ASP A 533 7.07 4.47 -29.31
N PHE A 534 6.81 4.63 -28.02
CA PHE A 534 6.38 5.91 -27.44
C PHE A 534 7.09 6.29 -26.13
N VAL A 535 8.08 5.51 -25.69
CA VAL A 535 9.02 5.93 -24.63
C VAL A 535 10.43 6.08 -25.20
N PRO A 536 11.27 6.94 -24.60
CA PRO A 536 12.67 7.09 -25.03
C PRO A 536 13.44 5.76 -24.90
N ARG A 537 14.34 5.46 -25.86
CA ARG A 537 15.17 4.25 -25.83
C ARG A 537 15.95 4.06 -24.51
N SER A 538 16.36 5.16 -23.88
CA SER A 538 17.06 5.14 -22.58
C SER A 538 16.25 4.46 -21.48
N VAL A 539 14.91 4.57 -21.50
CA VAL A 539 14.01 3.90 -20.56
C VAL A 539 14.01 2.39 -20.75
N LEU A 540 14.08 1.94 -22.01
CA LEU A 540 14.03 0.52 -22.36
C LEU A 540 15.29 -0.25 -21.94
N THR A 541 16.41 0.43 -21.74
CA THR A 541 17.69 -0.18 -21.35
C THR A 541 18.11 0.12 -19.92
N LYS A 542 17.42 1.04 -19.22
CA LYS A 542 17.75 1.41 -17.82
C LYS A 542 17.64 0.19 -16.90
N PRO A 543 18.69 -0.14 -16.13
CA PRO A 543 18.59 -1.10 -15.03
C PRO A 543 17.54 -0.66 -14.01
N LYS A 544 16.92 -1.62 -13.31
CA LYS A 544 16.01 -1.30 -12.22
C LYS A 544 16.80 -0.66 -11.08
N GLN A 545 16.40 0.56 -10.72
CA GLN A 545 16.84 1.26 -9.52
C GLN A 545 15.65 1.34 -8.56
N GLY A 546 15.90 1.12 -7.28
CA GLY A 546 14.87 1.24 -6.24
C GLY A 546 14.75 2.69 -5.79
N PHE A 547 13.57 3.07 -5.29
CA PHE A 547 13.31 4.38 -4.72
C PHE A 547 13.82 4.43 -3.26
N ALA A 548 15.14 4.33 -3.10
CA ALA A 548 15.79 4.16 -1.80
C ALA A 548 16.35 5.47 -1.24
N VAL A 549 16.69 5.46 0.06
CA VAL A 549 17.37 6.55 0.75
C VAL A 549 18.71 6.08 1.33
N PRO A 550 19.68 6.98 1.56
CA PRO A 550 21.01 6.61 2.08
C PRO A 550 21.00 6.31 3.59
N LEU A 551 20.15 5.38 4.04
CA LEU A 551 19.97 5.04 5.47
C LEU A 551 21.29 4.72 6.19
N ALA A 552 22.22 4.01 5.53
CA ALA A 552 23.49 3.63 6.13
C ALA A 552 24.37 4.85 6.47
N GLN A 553 24.31 5.89 5.65
CA GLN A 553 24.99 7.15 5.91
C GLN A 553 24.26 7.89 7.03
N TRP A 554 22.93 8.02 6.92
CA TRP A 554 22.12 8.70 7.93
C TRP A 554 22.31 8.12 9.33
N PHE A 555 22.29 6.80 9.50
CA PHE A 555 22.51 6.17 10.80
C PHE A 555 23.92 6.33 11.36
N ARG A 556 24.94 6.57 10.53
CA ARG A 556 26.30 6.83 10.98
C ARG A 556 26.53 8.29 11.34
N HIS A 557 25.70 9.19 10.82
CA HIS A 557 25.85 10.63 10.95
C HIS A 557 24.58 11.26 11.54
N GLU A 558 23.68 11.77 10.72
CA GLU A 558 22.53 12.61 11.10
C GLU A 558 21.63 11.91 12.14
N LEU A 559 21.32 10.63 11.93
CA LEU A 559 20.42 9.82 12.76
C LEU A 559 21.15 8.95 13.77
N ARG A 560 22.45 9.16 13.99
CA ARG A 560 23.23 8.36 14.96
C ARG A 560 22.60 8.40 16.35
N HIS A 561 22.12 9.56 16.77
CA HIS A 561 21.49 9.73 18.08
C HIS A 561 20.15 8.96 18.21
N ARG A 562 19.34 8.89 17.14
CA ARG A 562 18.12 8.05 17.08
C ARG A 562 18.45 6.57 17.18
N LEU A 563 19.52 6.13 16.53
CA LEU A 563 19.95 4.74 16.62
C LEU A 563 20.36 4.36 18.06
N VAL A 564 21.03 5.29 18.75
CA VAL A 564 21.39 5.13 20.16
C VAL A 564 20.17 5.16 21.08
N SER A 565 19.13 5.95 20.78
CA SER A 565 17.92 6.03 21.61
C SER A 565 17.14 4.72 21.68
N ILE A 566 17.27 3.86 20.67
CA ILE A 566 16.72 2.49 20.68
C ILE A 566 17.24 1.69 21.89
N LEU A 567 18.46 1.98 22.34
CA LEU A 567 19.12 1.30 23.46
C LEU A 567 18.75 1.91 24.83
N ASP A 568 17.98 3.01 24.88
CA ASP A 568 17.50 3.59 26.14
C ASP A 568 16.64 2.55 26.89
N PRO A 569 16.93 2.25 28.18
CA PRO A 569 16.16 1.29 28.98
C PRO A 569 14.64 1.56 29.08
N ARG A 570 14.20 2.78 28.78
CA ARG A 570 12.79 3.20 28.79
C ARG A 570 12.08 2.95 27.46
N SER A 571 12.79 2.45 26.45
CA SER A 571 12.22 2.18 25.12
C SER A 571 11.08 1.16 25.21
N PRO A 572 9.85 1.51 24.80
CA PRO A 572 8.71 0.60 24.86
C PRO A 572 8.87 -0.60 23.92
N ALA A 573 9.79 -0.55 22.97
CA ALA A 573 10.09 -1.64 22.04
C ALA A 573 10.83 -2.81 22.68
N HIS A 574 11.50 -2.62 23.84
CA HIS A 574 12.32 -3.65 24.47
C HIS A 574 11.55 -4.92 24.84
N GLN A 575 10.25 -4.82 25.14
CA GLN A 575 9.40 -5.98 25.43
C GLN A 575 9.17 -6.93 24.24
N TYR A 576 9.61 -6.55 23.04
CA TYR A 576 9.47 -7.32 21.79
C TYR A 576 10.82 -7.73 21.19
N LEU A 577 11.93 -7.21 21.73
CA LEU A 577 13.24 -7.28 21.11
C LEU A 577 14.25 -7.99 22.02
N ASP A 578 15.16 -8.74 21.40
CA ASP A 578 16.37 -9.21 22.07
C ASP A 578 17.39 -8.05 22.13
N LEU A 579 17.43 -7.36 23.28
CA LEU A 579 18.28 -6.17 23.47
C LEU A 579 19.79 -6.45 23.25
N PRO A 580 20.36 -7.58 23.72
CA PRO A 580 21.74 -7.94 23.39
C PRO A 580 22.02 -8.03 21.88
N ALA A 581 21.12 -8.67 21.11
CA ALA A 581 21.23 -8.76 19.66
C ALA A 581 21.14 -7.37 19.02
N VAL A 582 20.16 -6.55 19.40
CA VAL A 582 20.00 -5.18 18.89
C VAL A 582 21.26 -4.34 19.17
N LYS A 583 21.82 -4.40 20.38
CA LYS A 583 23.05 -3.70 20.73
C LYS A 583 24.23 -4.11 19.86
N CYS A 584 24.37 -5.42 19.59
CA CYS A 584 25.41 -5.92 18.70
C CYS A 584 25.27 -5.35 17.28
N LEU A 585 24.06 -5.33 16.72
CA LEU A 585 23.80 -4.78 15.39
C LEU A 585 24.09 -3.28 15.31
N VAL A 586 23.69 -2.52 16.32
CA VAL A 586 23.99 -1.08 16.43
C VAL A 586 25.50 -0.84 16.44
N ASP A 587 26.24 -1.58 17.28
CA ASP A 587 27.69 -1.44 17.39
C ASP A 587 28.42 -1.82 16.09
N GLU A 588 28.03 -2.92 15.44
CA GLU A 588 28.60 -3.34 14.16
C GLU A 588 28.34 -2.32 13.05
N HIS A 589 27.14 -1.72 13.03
CA HIS A 589 26.74 -0.75 12.03
C HIS A 589 27.48 0.58 12.18
N LEU A 590 27.51 1.13 13.40
CA LEU A 590 28.17 2.41 13.69
C LEU A 590 29.69 2.33 13.50
N ARG A 591 30.30 1.16 13.74
CA ARG A 591 31.73 0.93 13.48
C ARG A 591 32.04 0.60 12.01
N GLY A 592 31.04 0.54 11.15
CA GLY A 592 31.20 0.23 9.73
C GLY A 592 31.62 -1.21 9.43
N ARG A 593 31.49 -2.14 10.39
CA ARG A 593 31.87 -3.56 10.19
C ARG A 593 30.90 -4.26 9.25
N ARG A 594 29.61 -3.93 9.34
CA ARG A 594 28.55 -4.48 8.51
C ARG A 594 27.39 -3.50 8.37
N ASP A 595 26.74 -3.49 7.22
CA ASP A 595 25.51 -2.74 7.03
C ASP A 595 24.30 -3.53 7.57
N HIS A 596 23.58 -2.93 8.52
CA HIS A 596 22.39 -3.46 9.16
C HIS A 596 21.20 -2.50 9.02
N SER A 597 21.32 -1.49 8.14
CA SER A 597 20.32 -0.41 7.99
C SER A 597 18.89 -0.93 7.81
N PRO A 598 18.60 -1.94 6.96
CA PRO A 598 17.22 -2.39 6.78
C PRO A 598 16.57 -2.93 8.07
N LEU A 599 17.35 -3.64 8.89
CA LEU A 599 16.84 -4.22 10.13
C LEU A 599 16.77 -3.17 11.25
N LEU A 600 17.79 -2.32 11.36
CA LEU A 600 17.84 -1.23 12.33
C LEU A 600 16.74 -0.19 12.07
N TRP A 601 16.41 0.09 10.81
CA TRP A 601 15.27 0.93 10.44
C TRP A 601 13.94 0.38 10.95
N ARG A 602 13.70 -0.94 10.84
CA ARG A 602 12.50 -1.57 11.41
C ARG A 602 12.42 -1.40 12.92
N VAL A 603 13.55 -1.52 13.62
CA VAL A 603 13.60 -1.31 15.07
C VAL A 603 13.31 0.14 15.41
N LEU A 604 13.92 1.07 14.69
CA LEU A 604 13.72 2.51 14.90
C LEU A 604 12.24 2.89 14.69
N VAL A 605 11.63 2.45 13.60
CA VAL A 605 10.21 2.71 13.31
C VAL A 605 9.31 2.15 14.43
N LEU A 606 9.57 0.93 14.91
CA LEU A 606 8.80 0.36 16.02
C LEU A 606 8.99 1.16 17.32
N HIS A 607 10.22 1.55 17.63
CA HIS A 607 10.55 2.38 18.79
C HIS A 607 9.82 3.72 18.75
N LEU A 608 9.88 4.43 17.63
CA LEU A 608 9.21 5.72 17.44
C LEU A 608 7.69 5.59 17.48
N TRP A 609 7.13 4.59 16.79
CA TRP A 609 5.69 4.35 16.76
C TRP A 609 5.13 3.98 18.13
N LEU A 610 5.83 3.14 18.91
CA LEU A 610 5.41 2.85 20.29
C LEU A 610 5.57 4.07 21.21
N GLY A 611 6.64 4.86 21.03
CA GLY A 611 6.92 6.06 21.83
C GLY A 611 5.91 7.18 21.63
N SER A 612 5.40 7.37 20.42
CA SER A 612 4.31 8.34 20.15
C SER A 612 3.01 7.94 20.85
N ARG A 613 2.84 6.67 21.24
CA ARG A 613 1.62 6.21 21.94
C ARG A 613 1.70 6.36 23.45
N THR A 614 2.91 6.28 24.03
CA THR A 614 3.11 6.42 25.48
C THR A 614 3.18 7.88 25.91
N SER A 615 3.57 8.79 25.01
CA SER A 615 3.65 10.24 25.24
C SER A 615 2.31 10.96 25.11
N HIS A 616 1.35 10.40 24.35
CA HIS A 616 0.13 11.10 23.94
C HIS A 616 -1.09 10.81 24.83
N GLY A 617 -1.04 11.29 26.07
CA GLY A 617 -2.22 11.75 26.79
C GLY A 617 -2.55 13.19 26.39
N GLY A 618 -3.01 13.41 25.15
CA GLY A 618 -3.43 14.73 24.64
C GLY A 618 -2.44 15.40 23.67
N VAL A 619 -2.99 15.89 22.55
CA VAL A 619 -2.37 16.71 21.49
C VAL A 619 -1.41 15.97 20.53
N ARG A 620 -1.88 15.81 19.29
CA ARG A 620 -1.12 15.32 18.12
C ARG A 620 -0.56 16.51 17.33
N PRO A 621 0.55 16.33 16.57
CA PRO A 621 1.14 17.40 15.78
C PRO A 621 0.12 17.96 14.79
N THR A 622 -0.01 19.28 14.81
CA THR A 622 -0.84 20.00 13.85
C THR A 622 -0.01 20.31 12.60
N ARG A 623 -0.68 20.73 11.53
CA ARG A 623 -0.11 21.09 10.22
C ARG A 623 1.10 22.03 10.30
N SER A 624 1.33 22.72 11.43
CA SER A 624 2.46 23.62 11.68
C SER A 624 3.80 22.91 11.89
N ASP A 625 3.82 21.69 12.44
CA ASP A 625 5.07 21.04 12.87
C ASP A 625 5.83 20.40 11.69
N LEU A 626 5.16 20.25 10.55
CA LEU A 626 5.72 19.70 9.30
C LEU A 626 6.01 20.76 8.24
N ALA A 627 5.68 22.03 8.50
CA ALA A 627 5.86 23.14 7.57
C ALA A 627 7.15 23.94 7.80
N SER A 628 7.86 23.72 8.92
CA SER A 628 9.01 24.56 9.31
C SER A 628 10.35 24.15 8.70
N ALA A 629 10.45 23.02 7.99
CA ALA A 629 11.68 22.58 7.33
C ALA A 629 11.81 23.11 5.88
N SER A 630 11.51 24.39 5.64
CA SER A 630 11.93 25.11 4.43
C SER A 630 11.69 26.62 4.53
N ALA A 631 12.71 27.36 4.96
CA ALA A 631 12.91 28.76 4.60
C ALA A 631 14.40 28.93 4.27
N PRO A 632 14.74 29.75 3.27
CA PRO A 632 14.95 31.17 3.57
C PRO A 632 13.68 32.00 3.49
#